data_AF-A0A1C3JPS3-F1
#
_entry.id   AF-A0A1C3JPS3-F1
#
_cell.length_a   1.000
_cell.length_b   1.000
_cell.length_c   1.000
_cell.angle_alpha   90.00
_cell.angle_beta   90.00
_cell.angle_gamma   90.00
#
_symmetry.space_group_name_H-M   'P 1'
#
loop_
_entity.id
_entity.type
_entity.pdbx_description
1 polymer ?
#
loop_
_entity_poly.entity_id
_entity_poly.type
_entity_poly.pdbx_seq_one_letter_code
_entity_poly.pdbx_strand_id
1 'polypeptide(L)'
;MNTPKSNYIRCGILSSLFISTAAMSAPNFDCHKIRLAEPGWTDLAYTSGVTQLLLNQLGYDASVDILGMTVMLESMKNKDIDVMMGYWDPAMDAYIHPYLENGSIEVIAQNLAGAKYTYAVPQYVYDAGVTDINDLHKYADKFKSRLYGLEPGSNNIIIDAIEEGKYNLAGWKVVESSEQGMLSQLRRAVRRSQWIAFQAWAPHPMNVNFDIAYLKGTDDTYGPNFGGATVHTTARKGFASHCPNVGKLLENMTFTLDMENIGMSYILNEGMSTEEAAKKTIQANPEMLNTWLNGVKTRSGDDALPILQRYIQS
;
A
#
# COMPACT_ATOMS: atom_id res chain seq x y z
N MET A 1 33.75 -93.06 16.02
CA MET A 1 34.88 -92.28 15.47
C MET A 1 34.29 -91.13 14.68
N ASN A 2 34.50 -89.91 15.17
CA ASN A 2 33.89 -88.68 14.68
C ASN A 2 34.63 -88.15 13.45
N THR A 3 33.90 -87.87 12.38
CA THR A 3 34.35 -87.01 11.27
C THR A 3 33.39 -85.80 11.17
N PRO A 4 33.90 -84.57 11.03
CA PRO A 4 33.08 -83.36 11.14
C PRO A 4 32.34 -83.02 9.84
N LYS A 5 31.13 -82.48 9.99
CA LYS A 5 30.28 -81.93 8.94
C LYS A 5 30.81 -80.57 8.49
N SER A 6 30.94 -80.39 7.18
CA SER A 6 31.18 -79.10 6.51
C SER A 6 29.93 -78.24 6.57
N ASN A 7 30.03 -77.06 7.19
CA ASN A 7 28.99 -76.02 7.19
C ASN A 7 29.32 -74.98 6.12
N TYR A 8 28.54 -74.95 5.04
CA TYR A 8 28.50 -73.84 4.09
C TYR A 8 27.70 -72.69 4.72
N ILE A 9 28.38 -71.61 5.06
CA ILE A 9 27.75 -70.34 5.47
C ILE A 9 27.25 -69.64 4.20
N ARG A 10 25.93 -69.66 3.98
CA ARG A 10 25.27 -68.78 3.00
C ARG A 10 25.20 -67.37 3.61
N CYS A 11 26.01 -66.46 3.06
CA CYS A 11 25.96 -65.04 3.36
C CYS A 11 24.74 -64.43 2.64
N GLY A 12 23.64 -64.21 3.36
CA GLY A 12 22.47 -63.49 2.86
C GLY A 12 22.70 -61.99 3.02
N ILE A 13 22.93 -61.29 1.91
CA ILE A 13 22.99 -59.82 1.88
C ILE A 13 21.54 -59.31 1.94
N LEU A 14 21.11 -58.79 3.09
CA LEU A 14 19.92 -57.95 3.21
C LEU A 14 20.26 -56.58 2.63
N SER A 15 19.73 -56.27 1.45
CA SER A 15 19.72 -54.91 0.89
C SER A 15 18.61 -54.11 1.57
N SER A 16 18.96 -53.33 2.58
CA SER A 16 18.08 -52.32 3.18
C SER A 16 17.98 -51.12 2.23
N LEU A 17 16.87 -50.99 1.50
CA LEU A 17 16.54 -49.77 0.76
C LEU A 17 16.24 -48.66 1.79
N PHE A 18 17.20 -47.77 2.02
CA PHE A 18 16.93 -46.47 2.64
C PHE A 18 16.22 -45.59 1.62
N ILE A 19 14.90 -45.44 1.77
CA ILE A 19 14.15 -44.38 1.09
C ILE A 19 14.52 -43.08 1.81
N SER A 20 15.53 -42.37 1.31
CA SER A 20 15.77 -40.98 1.69
C SER A 20 14.59 -40.15 1.21
N THR A 21 13.69 -39.80 2.13
CA THR A 21 12.78 -38.67 1.93
C THR A 21 13.63 -37.43 1.79
N ALA A 22 13.81 -36.96 0.56
CA ALA A 22 14.29 -35.62 0.31
C ALA A 22 13.26 -34.67 0.96
N ALA A 23 13.56 -34.19 2.15
CA ALA A 23 12.88 -33.02 2.70
C ALA A 23 13.14 -31.90 1.70
N MET A 24 12.13 -31.56 0.90
CA MET A 24 12.13 -30.30 0.19
C MET A 24 12.23 -29.23 1.27
N SER A 25 13.42 -28.67 1.48
CA SER A 25 13.59 -27.49 2.31
C SER A 25 12.57 -26.47 1.82
N ALA A 26 11.62 -26.11 2.69
CA ALA A 26 10.74 -25.00 2.44
C ALA A 26 11.62 -23.81 2.00
N PRO A 27 11.17 -22.96 1.06
CA PRO A 27 11.91 -21.76 0.73
C PRO A 27 12.25 -21.04 2.04
N ASN A 28 13.53 -20.77 2.28
CA ASN A 28 13.96 -20.05 3.48
C ASN A 28 13.28 -18.68 3.46
N PHE A 29 12.22 -18.53 4.25
CA PHE A 29 11.66 -17.22 4.54
C PHE A 29 12.67 -16.50 5.43
N ASP A 30 13.40 -15.54 4.87
CA ASP A 30 14.23 -14.65 5.66
C ASP A 30 13.33 -13.63 6.36
N CYS A 31 12.78 -14.00 7.51
CA CYS A 31 11.97 -13.11 8.32
C CYS A 31 12.79 -12.03 9.04
N HIS A 32 14.10 -11.93 8.81
CA HIS A 32 14.89 -10.81 9.31
C HIS A 32 14.71 -9.57 8.43
N LYS A 33 14.67 -9.76 7.10
CA LYS A 33 14.50 -8.69 6.12
C LYS A 33 13.04 -8.54 5.73
N ILE A 34 12.50 -7.34 5.91
CA ILE A 34 11.10 -7.05 5.59
C ILE A 34 11.08 -5.98 4.51
N ARG A 35 10.70 -6.36 3.28
CA ARG A 35 10.72 -5.46 2.13
C ARG A 35 9.32 -4.95 1.87
N LEU A 36 9.11 -3.66 2.11
CA LEU A 36 7.90 -2.95 1.78
C LEU A 36 8.08 -2.21 0.46
N ALA A 37 6.98 -1.90 -0.21
CA ALA A 37 7.00 -0.99 -1.35
C ALA A 37 5.77 -0.07 -1.37
N GLU A 38 5.95 1.09 -2.01
CA GLU A 38 4.94 2.14 -2.14
C GLU A 38 5.14 2.94 -3.44
N PRO A 39 4.12 3.64 -3.98
CA PRO A 39 4.17 4.28 -5.30
C PRO A 39 4.72 5.72 -5.30
N GLY A 40 5.05 6.28 -4.14
CA GLY A 40 5.51 7.65 -3.93
C GLY A 40 4.43 8.61 -3.45
N TRP A 41 3.32 8.09 -2.89
CA TRP A 41 2.23 8.91 -2.36
C TRP A 41 2.43 9.17 -0.87
N THR A 42 2.11 10.37 -0.39
CA THR A 42 2.45 10.79 0.97
C THR A 42 1.75 9.95 2.03
N ASP A 43 0.52 9.50 1.81
CA ASP A 43 -0.20 8.58 2.71
C ASP A 43 0.50 7.22 2.82
N LEU A 44 0.94 6.65 1.69
CA LEU A 44 1.62 5.36 1.66
C LEU A 44 3.08 5.43 2.13
N ALA A 45 3.76 6.53 1.84
CA ALA A 45 5.08 6.83 2.40
C ALA A 45 5.00 6.98 3.94
N TYR A 46 3.95 7.63 4.45
CA TYR A 46 3.70 7.76 5.88
C TYR A 46 3.40 6.41 6.54
N THR A 47 2.41 5.67 6.06
CA THR A 47 2.01 4.37 6.65
C THR A 47 3.12 3.34 6.55
N SER A 48 3.83 3.25 5.42
CA SER A 48 5.00 2.38 5.25
C SER A 48 6.17 2.81 6.12
N GLY A 49 6.40 4.12 6.28
CA GLY A 49 7.43 4.66 7.17
C GLY A 49 7.16 4.37 8.65
N VAL A 50 5.90 4.42 9.08
CA VAL A 50 5.49 3.97 10.42
C VAL A 50 5.80 2.48 10.60
N THR A 51 5.39 1.65 9.66
CA THR A 51 5.65 0.19 9.70
C THR A 51 7.15 -0.10 9.74
N GLN A 52 7.94 0.58 8.91
CA GLN A 52 9.39 0.46 8.87
C GLN A 52 10.03 0.84 10.21
N LEU A 53 9.63 1.98 10.80
CA LEU A 53 10.13 2.42 12.10
C LEU A 53 9.88 1.36 13.17
N LEU A 54 8.65 0.84 13.26
CA LEU A 54 8.31 -0.19 14.25
C LEU A 54 9.15 -1.45 14.05
N LEU A 55 9.23 -1.97 12.82
CA LEU A 55 10.00 -3.17 12.51
C LEU A 55 11.48 -3.02 12.84
N ASN A 56 12.10 -1.88 12.47
CA ASN A 56 13.50 -1.60 12.77
C ASN A 56 13.76 -1.55 14.28
N GLN A 57 12.88 -0.90 15.05
CA GLN A 57 13.00 -0.87 16.51
C GLN A 57 12.75 -2.22 17.18
N LEU A 58 12.03 -3.12 16.53
CA LEU A 58 11.87 -4.52 16.96
C LEU A 58 13.05 -5.41 16.56
N GLY A 59 14.07 -4.86 15.90
CA GLY A 59 15.29 -5.57 15.53
C GLY A 59 15.21 -6.33 14.20
N TYR A 60 14.25 -5.98 13.34
CA TYR A 60 14.20 -6.39 11.94
C TYR A 60 14.98 -5.42 11.05
N ASP A 61 15.28 -5.84 9.82
CA ASP A 61 15.89 -5.02 8.76
C ASP A 61 14.81 -4.69 7.74
N ALA A 62 14.07 -3.58 7.97
CA ALA A 62 12.97 -3.17 7.12
C ALA A 62 13.37 -2.07 6.14
N SER A 63 13.00 -2.25 4.87
CA SER A 63 13.19 -1.28 3.78
C SER A 63 11.87 -0.95 3.11
N VAL A 64 11.77 0.25 2.54
CA VAL A 64 10.64 0.69 1.73
C VAL A 64 11.18 1.14 0.38
N ASP A 65 10.79 0.44 -0.68
CA ASP A 65 11.18 0.78 -2.05
C ASP A 65 10.07 1.55 -2.77
N ILE A 66 10.44 2.59 -3.52
CA ILE A 66 9.48 3.34 -4.35
C ILE A 66 9.37 2.65 -5.71
N LEU A 67 8.23 2.05 -6.00
CA LEU A 67 7.98 1.26 -7.21
C LEU A 67 6.65 1.66 -7.85
N GLY A 68 6.61 1.71 -9.18
CA GLY A 68 5.34 1.86 -9.90
C GLY A 68 4.41 0.68 -9.63
N MET A 69 3.09 0.92 -9.61
CA MET A 69 2.05 -0.04 -9.20
C MET A 69 2.23 -1.45 -9.82
N THR A 70 2.35 -1.53 -11.14
CA THR A 70 2.48 -2.81 -11.86
C THR A 70 3.76 -3.56 -11.47
N VAL A 71 4.88 -2.83 -11.29
CA VAL A 71 6.16 -3.43 -10.89
C VAL A 71 6.04 -3.97 -9.46
N MET A 72 5.41 -3.21 -8.57
CA MET A 72 5.19 -3.61 -7.18
C MET A 72 4.43 -4.94 -7.07
N LEU A 73 3.30 -5.06 -7.77
CA LEU A 73 2.47 -6.29 -7.75
C LEU A 73 3.23 -7.50 -8.34
N GLU A 74 3.96 -7.30 -9.44
CA GLU A 74 4.77 -8.38 -10.02
C GLU A 74 5.95 -8.76 -9.10
N SER A 75 6.57 -7.79 -8.44
CA SER A 75 7.62 -8.04 -7.43
C SER A 75 7.07 -8.79 -6.21
N MET A 76 5.85 -8.52 -5.76
CA MET A 76 5.21 -9.31 -4.69
C MET A 76 4.99 -10.77 -5.13
N LYS A 77 4.48 -10.98 -6.36
CA LYS A 77 4.32 -12.32 -6.95
C LYS A 77 5.65 -13.06 -7.06
N ASN A 78 6.72 -12.38 -7.48
CA ASN A 78 8.07 -12.92 -7.60
C ASN A 78 8.80 -13.03 -6.25
N LYS A 79 8.17 -12.57 -5.16
CA LYS A 79 8.69 -12.60 -3.79
C LYS A 79 9.90 -11.69 -3.58
N ASP A 80 10.01 -10.63 -4.39
CA ASP A 80 11.01 -9.57 -4.25
C ASP A 80 10.55 -8.48 -3.28
N ILE A 81 9.24 -8.31 -3.10
CA ILE A 81 8.61 -7.47 -2.08
C ILE A 81 7.72 -8.33 -1.19
N ASP A 82 7.70 -8.04 0.10
CA ASP A 82 6.96 -8.81 1.10
C ASP A 82 5.58 -8.20 1.42
N VAL A 83 5.50 -6.87 1.56
CA VAL A 83 4.31 -6.18 2.11
C VAL A 83 4.01 -4.90 1.33
N MET A 84 2.72 -4.61 1.16
CA MET A 84 2.22 -3.31 0.69
C MET A 84 1.15 -2.82 1.67
N MET A 85 1.26 -1.56 2.13
CA MET A 85 0.30 -0.97 3.08
C MET A 85 -0.93 -0.33 2.39
N GLY A 86 -0.92 -0.25 1.06
CA GLY A 86 -1.78 0.64 0.30
C GLY A 86 -2.66 -0.02 -0.74
N TYR A 87 -3.35 -1.14 -0.43
CA TYR A 87 -4.39 -1.63 -1.33
C TYR A 87 -5.67 -0.80 -1.15
N TRP A 88 -5.88 0.17 -2.03
CA TRP A 88 -7.08 1.02 -2.09
C TRP A 88 -8.24 0.33 -2.81
N ASP A 89 -9.17 -0.24 -2.05
CA ASP A 89 -10.38 -0.90 -2.56
C ASP A 89 -11.53 0.12 -2.72
N PRO A 90 -12.21 0.21 -3.90
CA PRO A 90 -12.07 -0.63 -5.10
C PRO A 90 -11.14 -0.07 -6.19
N ALA A 91 -10.53 1.10 -5.97
CA ALA A 91 -9.76 1.81 -7.01
C ALA A 91 -8.59 0.99 -7.60
N MET A 92 -8.09 0.01 -6.84
CA MET A 92 -6.98 -0.85 -7.24
C MET A 92 -7.41 -2.26 -7.69
N ASP A 93 -8.70 -2.59 -7.66
CA ASP A 93 -9.22 -3.94 -7.94
C ASP A 93 -8.77 -4.47 -9.29
N ALA A 94 -8.87 -3.64 -10.33
CA ALA A 94 -8.46 -4.00 -11.69
C ALA A 94 -6.99 -4.44 -11.79
N TYR A 95 -6.13 -3.92 -10.90
CA TYR A 95 -4.71 -4.25 -10.87
C TYR A 95 -4.43 -5.47 -10.00
N ILE A 96 -5.01 -5.54 -8.80
CA ILE A 96 -4.62 -6.54 -7.79
C ILE A 96 -5.42 -7.84 -7.85
N HIS A 97 -6.67 -7.82 -8.33
CA HIS A 97 -7.53 -9.02 -8.36
C HIS A 97 -6.88 -10.24 -9.01
N PRO A 98 -6.20 -10.14 -10.17
CA PRO A 98 -5.55 -11.30 -10.77
C PRO A 98 -4.53 -11.99 -9.83
N TYR A 99 -3.88 -11.23 -8.95
CA TYR A 99 -2.90 -11.73 -7.98
C TYR A 99 -3.54 -12.31 -6.72
N LEU A 100 -4.70 -11.76 -6.31
CA LEU A 100 -5.51 -12.32 -5.23
C LEU A 100 -6.14 -13.65 -5.68
N GLU A 101 -6.71 -13.71 -6.88
CA GLU A 101 -7.35 -14.91 -7.43
C GLU A 101 -6.38 -16.07 -7.62
N ASN A 102 -5.16 -15.79 -8.11
CA ASN A 102 -4.13 -16.82 -8.25
C ASN A 102 -3.39 -17.12 -6.92
N GLY A 103 -3.70 -16.37 -5.85
CA GLY A 103 -3.16 -16.53 -4.52
C GLY A 103 -1.65 -16.27 -4.43
N SER A 104 -1.12 -15.34 -5.23
CA SER A 104 0.26 -14.85 -5.12
C SER A 104 0.38 -13.67 -4.14
N ILE A 105 -0.72 -12.95 -3.92
CA ILE A 105 -0.88 -11.89 -2.91
C ILE A 105 -2.05 -12.25 -2.00
N GLU A 106 -1.92 -11.94 -0.72
CA GLU A 106 -2.88 -12.19 0.34
C GLU A 106 -3.24 -10.86 1.02
N VAL A 107 -4.53 -10.62 1.27
CA VAL A 107 -4.98 -9.51 2.12
C VAL A 107 -4.80 -9.92 3.57
N ILE A 108 -4.13 -9.07 4.36
CA ILE A 108 -3.84 -9.33 5.77
C ILE A 108 -4.90 -8.71 6.67
N ALA A 109 -5.18 -7.41 6.48
CA ALA A 109 -6.16 -6.67 7.26
C ALA A 109 -6.57 -5.40 6.54
N GLN A 110 -7.79 -4.94 6.79
CA GLN A 110 -8.18 -3.57 6.48
C GLN A 110 -7.49 -2.63 7.49
N ASN A 111 -6.70 -1.69 6.99
CA ASN A 111 -5.93 -0.77 7.83
C ASN A 111 -6.54 0.64 7.86
N LEU A 112 -7.41 1.01 6.92
CA LEU A 112 -8.11 2.31 6.92
C LEU A 112 -9.56 2.18 6.46
N ALA A 113 -10.44 2.98 7.04
CA ALA A 113 -11.84 3.10 6.66
C ALA A 113 -12.23 4.56 6.39
N GLY A 114 -13.26 4.76 5.56
CA GLY A 114 -13.84 6.08 5.31
C GLY A 114 -13.01 6.97 4.37
N ALA A 115 -12.08 6.36 3.63
CA ALA A 115 -11.31 7.04 2.62
C ALA A 115 -12.19 7.38 1.40
N LYS A 116 -11.70 8.22 0.50
CA LYS A 116 -12.33 8.50 -0.79
C LYS A 116 -11.26 8.73 -1.86
N TYR A 117 -11.53 8.36 -3.10
CA TYR A 117 -10.61 8.55 -4.21
C TYR A 117 -11.40 8.80 -5.51
N THR A 118 -11.37 10.04 -6.02
CA THR A 118 -12.01 10.41 -7.31
C THR A 118 -11.47 11.76 -7.81
N TYR A 119 -12.02 12.30 -8.90
CA TYR A 119 -11.67 13.60 -9.43
C TYR A 119 -12.29 14.76 -8.65
N ALA A 120 -11.51 15.84 -8.52
CA ALA A 120 -11.95 17.10 -7.94
C ALA A 120 -11.58 18.29 -8.84
N VAL A 121 -12.21 19.43 -8.55
CA VAL A 121 -11.91 20.75 -9.12
C VAL A 121 -11.81 21.78 -7.99
N PRO A 122 -11.15 22.94 -8.19
CA PRO A 122 -11.24 24.04 -7.23
C PRO A 122 -12.69 24.51 -7.03
N GLN A 123 -13.03 25.00 -5.84
CA GLN A 123 -14.41 25.38 -5.49
C GLN A 123 -14.98 26.42 -6.47
N TYR A 124 -14.20 27.41 -6.91
CA TYR A 124 -14.66 28.40 -7.90
C TYR A 124 -15.01 27.81 -9.27
N VAL A 125 -14.49 26.62 -9.62
CA VAL A 125 -14.85 25.88 -10.84
C VAL A 125 -16.15 25.10 -10.61
N TYR A 126 -16.30 24.52 -9.43
CA TYR A 126 -17.53 23.85 -9.02
C TYR A 126 -18.72 24.82 -9.00
N ASP A 127 -18.55 25.98 -8.37
CA ASP A 127 -19.56 27.04 -8.29
C ASP A 127 -19.91 27.62 -9.67
N ALA A 128 -19.00 27.50 -10.64
CA ALA A 128 -19.24 27.87 -12.03
C ALA A 128 -20.01 26.81 -12.84
N GLY A 129 -20.45 25.71 -12.20
CA GLY A 129 -21.33 24.69 -12.77
C GLY A 129 -20.67 23.36 -13.12
N VAL A 130 -19.43 23.10 -12.69
CA VAL A 130 -18.75 21.82 -12.90
C VAL A 130 -18.92 20.94 -11.67
N THR A 131 -20.02 20.19 -11.60
CA THR A 131 -20.39 19.41 -10.40
C THR A 131 -20.32 17.91 -10.60
N ASP A 132 -20.23 17.48 -11.87
CA ASP A 132 -20.13 16.10 -12.31
C ASP A 132 -18.94 15.96 -13.28
N ILE A 133 -18.30 14.79 -13.31
CA ILE A 133 -17.21 14.48 -14.28
C ILE A 133 -17.68 14.72 -15.73
N ASN A 134 -18.95 14.48 -16.01
CA ASN A 134 -19.57 14.74 -17.31
C ASN A 134 -19.69 16.23 -17.63
N ASP A 135 -19.59 17.15 -16.67
CA ASP A 135 -19.65 18.59 -16.96
C ASP A 135 -18.36 19.12 -17.60
N LEU A 136 -17.24 18.42 -17.43
CA LEU A 136 -15.93 18.85 -17.90
C LEU A 136 -15.91 19.11 -19.41
N HIS A 137 -16.57 18.27 -20.22
CA HIS A 137 -16.60 18.41 -21.67
C HIS A 137 -17.20 19.75 -22.14
N LYS A 138 -18.16 20.32 -21.38
CA LYS A 138 -18.80 21.61 -21.68
C LYS A 138 -17.81 22.77 -21.63
N TYR A 139 -16.69 22.59 -20.93
CA TYR A 139 -15.65 23.59 -20.70
C TYR A 139 -14.27 23.11 -21.15
N ALA A 140 -14.21 22.23 -22.16
CA ALA A 140 -12.99 21.62 -22.66
C ALA A 140 -11.85 22.64 -22.90
N ASP A 141 -12.15 23.81 -23.48
CA ASP A 141 -11.15 24.86 -23.72
C ASP A 141 -10.52 25.41 -22.42
N LYS A 142 -11.30 25.53 -21.34
CA LYS A 142 -10.81 26.03 -20.06
C LYS A 142 -9.88 25.03 -19.37
N PHE A 143 -10.19 23.74 -19.49
CA PHE A 143 -9.34 22.65 -18.99
C PHE A 143 -8.24 22.23 -19.98
N LYS A 144 -8.29 22.74 -21.22
CA LYS A 144 -7.45 22.31 -22.35
C LYS A 144 -7.58 20.81 -22.63
N SER A 145 -8.77 20.26 -22.41
CA SER A 145 -9.09 18.83 -22.48
C SER A 145 -8.11 17.94 -21.71
N ARG A 146 -7.77 18.33 -20.48
CA ARG A 146 -6.82 17.63 -19.62
C ARG A 146 -7.41 17.30 -18.26
N LEU A 147 -7.11 16.08 -17.82
CA LEU A 147 -7.18 15.63 -16.44
C LEU A 147 -5.75 15.56 -15.90
N TYR A 148 -5.54 15.90 -14.63
CA TYR A 148 -4.23 15.81 -13.99
C TYR A 148 -4.20 14.61 -13.04
N GLY A 149 -3.44 13.59 -13.44
CA GLY A 149 -3.28 12.35 -12.69
C GLY A 149 -2.00 12.33 -11.86
N LEU A 150 -1.70 11.13 -11.35
CA LEU A 150 -0.51 10.83 -10.56
C LEU A 150 0.61 10.28 -11.46
N GLU A 151 1.45 9.39 -10.97
CA GLU A 151 2.50 8.73 -11.74
C GLU A 151 1.96 7.76 -12.81
N PRO A 152 2.75 7.49 -13.87
CA PRO A 152 2.39 6.51 -14.88
C PRO A 152 2.06 5.14 -14.29
N GLY A 153 0.94 4.58 -14.74
CA GLY A 153 0.46 3.26 -14.31
C GLY A 153 -0.55 3.29 -13.14
N SER A 154 -0.79 4.45 -12.52
CA SER A 154 -1.79 4.61 -11.47
C SER A 154 -3.10 5.27 -11.94
N ASN A 155 -3.15 5.66 -13.22
CA ASN A 155 -4.29 6.37 -13.81
C ASN A 155 -5.13 5.49 -14.76
N ASN A 156 -4.80 4.19 -14.91
CA ASN A 156 -5.45 3.35 -15.92
C ASN A 156 -6.96 3.27 -15.71
N ILE A 157 -7.42 3.27 -14.45
CA ILE A 157 -8.85 3.27 -14.10
C ILE A 157 -9.67 4.36 -14.84
N ILE A 158 -9.12 5.57 -15.00
CA ILE A 158 -9.78 6.66 -15.74
C ILE A 158 -9.37 6.70 -17.22
N ILE A 159 -8.15 6.30 -17.56
CA ILE A 159 -7.71 6.20 -18.95
C ILE A 159 -8.58 5.19 -19.70
N ASP A 160 -8.72 3.99 -19.16
CA ASP A 160 -9.53 2.90 -19.71
C ASP A 160 -11.00 3.34 -19.83
N ALA A 161 -11.55 3.99 -18.78
CA ALA A 161 -12.90 4.54 -18.82
C ALA A 161 -13.11 5.56 -19.95
N ILE A 162 -12.12 6.43 -20.21
CA ILE A 162 -12.19 7.39 -21.32
C ILE A 162 -12.11 6.67 -22.68
N GLU A 163 -11.25 5.66 -22.80
CA GLU A 163 -11.11 4.85 -24.02
C GLU A 163 -12.37 4.04 -24.32
N GLU A 164 -13.08 3.59 -23.29
CA GLU A 164 -14.41 2.97 -23.37
C GLU A 164 -15.54 3.95 -23.69
N GLY A 165 -15.24 5.25 -23.81
CA GLY A 165 -16.20 6.30 -24.16
C GLY A 165 -17.03 6.81 -22.99
N LYS A 166 -16.62 6.56 -21.74
CA LYS A 166 -17.30 7.10 -20.56
C LYS A 166 -17.10 8.61 -20.42
N TYR A 167 -17.99 9.24 -19.66
CA TYR A 167 -17.90 10.62 -19.16
C TYR A 167 -17.89 11.75 -20.19
N ASN A 168 -18.15 11.46 -21.47
CA ASN A 168 -18.05 12.44 -22.57
C ASN A 168 -16.66 13.08 -22.71
N LEU A 169 -15.61 12.34 -22.35
CA LEU A 169 -14.23 12.84 -22.36
C LEU A 169 -13.42 12.32 -23.55
N ALA A 170 -14.07 11.90 -24.64
CA ALA A 170 -13.39 11.48 -25.86
C ALA A 170 -12.38 12.55 -26.33
N GLY A 171 -11.12 12.15 -26.52
CA GLY A 171 -10.02 13.04 -26.92
C GLY A 171 -9.38 13.85 -25.77
N TRP A 172 -9.86 13.71 -24.53
CA TRP A 172 -9.16 14.23 -23.36
C TRP A 172 -7.90 13.42 -23.08
N LYS A 173 -6.93 14.05 -22.43
CA LYS A 173 -5.68 13.39 -22.02
C LYS A 173 -5.50 13.46 -20.52
N VAL A 174 -5.09 12.35 -19.93
CA VAL A 174 -4.58 12.34 -18.57
C VAL A 174 -3.11 12.78 -18.60
N VAL A 175 -2.80 13.85 -17.88
CA VAL A 175 -1.44 14.36 -17.70
C VAL A 175 -0.85 13.67 -16.49
N GLU A 176 0.05 12.72 -16.75
CA GLU A 176 0.73 11.94 -15.71
C GLU A 176 2.01 12.67 -15.24
N SER A 177 2.28 12.61 -13.94
CA SER A 177 3.49 13.14 -13.31
C SER A 177 3.82 12.38 -12.02
N SER A 178 3.33 12.87 -10.88
CA SER A 178 3.38 12.29 -9.54
C SER A 178 2.39 13.06 -8.66
N GLU A 179 2.14 12.63 -7.42
CA GLU A 179 1.40 13.44 -6.45
C GLU A 179 1.96 14.88 -6.37
N GLN A 180 3.27 15.01 -6.19
CA GLN A 180 3.92 16.32 -6.06
C GLN A 180 3.82 17.16 -7.34
N GLY A 181 3.95 16.50 -8.49
CA GLY A 181 3.75 17.12 -9.79
C GLY A 181 2.34 17.70 -9.91
N MET A 182 1.33 16.88 -9.62
CA MET A 182 -0.09 17.21 -9.67
C MET A 182 -0.44 18.34 -8.69
N LEU A 183 -0.02 18.26 -7.42
CA LEU A 183 -0.25 19.31 -6.42
C LEU A 183 0.42 20.64 -6.81
N SER A 184 1.59 20.58 -7.46
CA SER A 184 2.25 21.77 -8.02
C SER A 184 1.41 22.40 -9.16
N GLN A 185 0.79 21.58 -10.01
CA GLN A 185 -0.15 22.07 -11.03
C GLN A 185 -1.38 22.72 -10.40
N LEU A 186 -1.98 22.08 -9.39
CA LEU A 186 -3.12 22.59 -8.64
C LEU A 186 -2.80 23.96 -8.02
N ARG A 187 -1.70 24.07 -7.27
CA ARG A 187 -1.27 25.32 -6.63
C ARG A 187 -1.09 26.46 -7.64
N ARG A 188 -0.55 26.16 -8.82
CA ARG A 188 -0.38 27.16 -9.88
C ARG A 188 -1.72 27.54 -10.52
N ALA A 189 -2.61 26.58 -10.73
CA ALA A 189 -3.93 26.82 -11.31
C ALA A 189 -4.77 27.71 -10.39
N VAL A 190 -4.86 27.36 -9.09
CA VAL A 190 -5.58 28.13 -8.07
C VAL A 190 -5.03 29.56 -7.97
N ARG A 191 -3.69 29.73 -7.89
CA ARG A 191 -3.06 31.06 -7.84
C ARG A 191 -3.40 31.95 -9.04
N ARG A 192 -3.69 31.34 -10.19
CA ARG A 192 -4.00 32.05 -11.44
C ARG A 192 -5.50 32.00 -11.79
N SER A 193 -6.33 31.48 -10.88
CA SER A 193 -7.76 31.23 -11.12
C SER A 193 -8.04 30.44 -12.41
N GLN A 194 -7.13 29.53 -12.77
CA GLN A 194 -7.24 28.67 -13.95
C GLN A 194 -8.01 27.40 -13.61
N TRP A 195 -8.73 26.86 -14.59
CA TRP A 195 -9.53 25.66 -14.38
C TRP A 195 -8.63 24.42 -14.43
N ILE A 196 -8.81 23.51 -13.49
CA ILE A 196 -8.07 22.25 -13.38
C ILE A 196 -9.00 21.18 -12.82
N ALA A 197 -8.97 19.99 -13.42
CA ALA A 197 -9.57 18.77 -12.89
C ALA A 197 -8.43 17.80 -12.59
N PHE A 198 -8.39 17.28 -11.38
CA PHE A 198 -7.25 16.51 -10.88
C PHE A 198 -7.71 15.36 -9.98
N GLN A 199 -6.90 14.30 -9.91
CA GLN A 199 -7.12 13.18 -9.01
C GLN A 199 -6.97 13.65 -7.55
N ALA A 200 -7.98 13.38 -6.72
CA ALA A 200 -8.03 13.81 -5.33
C ALA A 200 -8.50 12.67 -4.42
N TRP A 201 -8.12 12.75 -3.15
CA TRP A 201 -8.48 11.74 -2.15
C TRP A 201 -8.51 12.29 -0.74
N ALA A 202 -9.18 11.55 0.14
CA ALA A 202 -9.09 11.75 1.58
C ALA A 202 -8.77 10.41 2.27
N PRO A 203 -7.91 10.41 3.30
CA PRO A 203 -7.26 11.58 3.91
C PRO A 203 -6.17 12.15 3.00
N HIS A 204 -5.99 13.48 2.98
CA HIS A 204 -4.85 14.16 2.37
C HIS A 204 -4.87 15.66 2.74
N PRO A 205 -3.72 16.30 3.06
CA PRO A 205 -3.66 17.73 3.38
C PRO A 205 -4.21 18.68 2.31
N MET A 206 -4.37 18.23 1.07
CA MET A 206 -5.01 19.01 -0.01
C MET A 206 -6.42 19.47 0.34
N ASN A 207 -7.16 18.68 1.12
CA ASN A 207 -8.54 18.96 1.52
C ASN A 207 -8.65 20.14 2.52
N VAL A 208 -7.52 20.55 3.09
CA VAL A 208 -7.42 21.68 4.02
C VAL A 208 -6.65 22.83 3.38
N ASN A 209 -5.60 22.52 2.63
CA ASN A 209 -4.73 23.50 2.00
C ASN A 209 -5.34 24.16 0.75
N PHE A 210 -6.36 23.53 0.14
CA PHE A 210 -7.05 24.05 -1.03
C PHE A 210 -8.56 23.96 -0.84
N ASP A 211 -9.26 24.98 -1.33
CA ASP A 211 -10.72 24.98 -1.44
C ASP A 211 -11.12 24.22 -2.71
N ILE A 212 -11.51 22.95 -2.55
CA ILE A 212 -11.76 21.98 -3.63
C ILE A 212 -13.08 21.26 -3.42
N ALA A 213 -13.71 20.83 -4.52
CA ALA A 213 -14.92 20.04 -4.51
C ALA A 213 -14.74 18.77 -5.36
N TYR A 214 -15.18 17.64 -4.81
CA TYR A 214 -15.21 16.36 -5.50
C TYR A 214 -16.34 16.32 -6.53
N LEU A 215 -16.05 15.77 -7.71
CA LEU A 215 -17.03 15.61 -8.78
C LEU A 215 -17.84 14.33 -8.59
N LYS A 216 -19.13 14.40 -8.95
CA LYS A 216 -20.01 13.24 -9.06
C LYS A 216 -19.80 12.50 -10.39
N GLY A 217 -20.51 11.38 -10.55
CA GLY A 217 -20.68 10.73 -11.86
C GLY A 217 -19.60 9.71 -12.21
N THR A 218 -18.75 9.35 -11.25
CA THR A 218 -17.69 8.34 -11.40
C THR A 218 -17.98 7.03 -10.67
N ASP A 219 -19.22 6.83 -10.22
CA ASP A 219 -19.59 5.72 -9.32
C ASP A 219 -19.33 4.34 -9.93
N ASP A 220 -19.40 4.22 -11.25
CA ASP A 220 -19.20 3.00 -12.02
C ASP A 220 -17.73 2.66 -12.28
N THR A 221 -16.80 3.55 -11.91
CA THR A 221 -15.36 3.38 -12.11
C THR A 221 -14.62 3.48 -10.78
N TYR A 222 -14.90 4.51 -9.98
CA TYR A 222 -14.24 4.73 -8.69
C TYR A 222 -15.03 4.23 -7.48
N GLY A 223 -16.31 3.87 -7.68
CA GLY A 223 -17.22 3.49 -6.61
C GLY A 223 -18.13 4.64 -6.12
N PRO A 224 -19.23 4.31 -5.42
CA PRO A 224 -20.22 5.28 -4.96
C PRO A 224 -19.64 6.26 -3.91
N ASN A 225 -20.42 7.29 -3.57
CA ASN A 225 -20.07 8.26 -2.52
C ASN A 225 -18.73 8.98 -2.77
N PHE A 226 -18.50 9.42 -4.01
CA PHE A 226 -17.25 10.06 -4.45
C PHE A 226 -16.04 9.12 -4.37
N GLY A 227 -16.22 7.86 -4.78
CA GLY A 227 -15.19 6.84 -4.71
C GLY A 227 -14.83 6.47 -3.27
N GLY A 228 -15.85 6.28 -2.42
CA GLY A 228 -15.66 5.83 -1.05
C GLY A 228 -14.84 4.54 -1.02
N ALA A 229 -13.78 4.54 -0.22
CA ALA A 229 -12.73 3.54 -0.27
C ALA A 229 -12.34 3.03 1.12
N THR A 230 -11.75 1.83 1.13
CA THR A 230 -11.01 1.29 2.26
C THR A 230 -9.58 1.01 1.83
N VAL A 231 -8.65 1.02 2.77
CA VAL A 231 -7.25 0.68 2.49
C VAL A 231 -6.87 -0.56 3.28
N HIS A 232 -6.17 -1.48 2.63
CA HIS A 232 -5.79 -2.77 3.18
C HIS A 232 -4.29 -2.98 3.14
N THR A 233 -3.79 -3.67 4.15
CA THR A 233 -2.45 -4.25 4.17
C THR A 233 -2.49 -5.56 3.40
N THR A 234 -1.57 -5.73 2.45
CA THR A 234 -1.40 -6.97 1.70
C THR A 234 0.02 -7.49 1.84
N ALA A 235 0.19 -8.79 1.67
CA ALA A 235 1.49 -9.43 1.68
C ALA A 235 1.60 -10.48 0.58
N ARG A 236 2.82 -10.82 0.16
CA ARG A 236 3.02 -11.95 -0.76
C ARG A 236 2.60 -13.27 -0.10
N LYS A 237 2.26 -14.25 -0.93
CA LYS A 237 1.81 -15.58 -0.51
C LYS A 237 2.62 -16.18 0.64
N GLY A 238 1.93 -16.53 1.73
CA GLY A 238 2.48 -17.22 2.88
C GLY A 238 3.39 -16.37 3.77
N PHE A 239 3.53 -15.07 3.54
CA PHE A 239 4.41 -14.22 4.36
C PHE A 239 3.99 -14.19 5.83
N ALA A 240 2.71 -13.90 6.10
CA ALA A 240 2.21 -13.82 7.46
C ALA A 240 2.28 -15.17 8.21
N SER A 241 2.15 -16.30 7.52
CA SER A 241 2.24 -17.62 8.15
C SER A 241 3.67 -18.06 8.47
N HIS A 242 4.65 -17.69 7.64
CA HIS A 242 6.06 -18.03 7.87
C HIS A 242 6.77 -17.02 8.78
N CYS A 243 6.31 -15.77 8.81
CA CYS A 243 6.82 -14.72 9.69
C CYS A 243 5.72 -14.27 10.68
N PRO A 244 5.22 -15.15 11.57
CA PRO A 244 3.99 -14.92 12.34
C PRO A 244 4.06 -13.71 13.27
N ASN A 245 5.23 -13.37 13.81
CA ASN A 245 5.39 -12.19 14.65
C ASN A 245 5.18 -10.88 13.85
N VAL A 246 5.72 -10.83 12.62
CA VAL A 246 5.52 -9.69 11.71
C VAL A 246 4.10 -9.69 11.16
N GLY A 247 3.57 -10.86 10.79
CA GLY A 247 2.17 -11.01 10.38
C GLY A 247 1.19 -10.48 11.44
N LYS A 248 1.46 -10.77 12.72
CA LYS A 248 0.67 -10.25 13.85
C LYS A 248 0.72 -8.73 13.95
N LEU A 249 1.90 -8.13 13.78
CA LEU A 249 2.03 -6.67 13.74
C LEU A 249 1.19 -6.08 12.60
N LEU A 250 1.34 -6.61 11.37
CA LEU A 250 0.62 -6.12 10.20
C LEU A 250 -0.90 -6.27 10.30
N GLU A 251 -1.38 -7.34 10.94
CA GLU A 251 -2.80 -7.57 11.23
C GLU A 251 -3.35 -6.54 12.23
N ASN A 252 -2.57 -6.19 13.25
CA ASN A 252 -2.99 -5.24 14.28
C ASN A 252 -2.93 -3.77 13.81
N MET A 253 -2.09 -3.47 12.81
CA MET A 253 -1.84 -2.11 12.34
C MET A 253 -3.06 -1.55 11.61
N THR A 254 -3.68 -0.57 12.26
CA THR A 254 -4.82 0.19 11.76
C THR A 254 -4.57 1.68 11.94
N PHE A 255 -5.01 2.47 10.98
CA PHE A 255 -4.86 3.91 10.91
C PHE A 255 -6.23 4.58 10.92
N THR A 256 -6.22 5.90 11.13
CA THR A 256 -7.42 6.74 11.06
C THR A 256 -7.16 7.90 10.11
N LEU A 257 -8.23 8.45 9.54
CA LEU A 257 -8.13 9.60 8.63
C LEU A 257 -7.38 10.77 9.28
N ASP A 258 -7.64 11.04 10.57
CA ASP A 258 -6.98 12.12 11.31
C ASP A 258 -5.49 11.84 11.50
N MET A 259 -5.14 10.61 11.85
CA MET A 259 -3.75 10.20 12.02
C MET A 259 -2.93 10.35 10.74
N GLU A 260 -3.46 9.85 9.62
CA GLU A 260 -2.78 9.96 8.34
C GLU A 260 -2.70 11.41 7.86
N ASN A 261 -3.78 12.20 8.03
CA ASN A 261 -3.75 13.63 7.70
C ASN A 261 -2.66 14.39 8.48
N ILE A 262 -2.54 14.13 9.79
CA ILE A 262 -1.51 14.76 10.63
C ILE A 262 -0.11 14.32 10.20
N GLY A 263 0.10 13.01 10.02
CA GLY A 263 1.37 12.45 9.57
C GLY A 263 1.82 13.01 8.21
N MET A 264 0.91 13.04 7.24
CA MET A 264 1.15 13.65 5.93
C MET A 264 1.41 15.15 6.01
N SER A 265 0.74 15.87 6.92
CA SER A 265 1.02 17.30 7.13
C SER A 265 2.45 17.54 7.61
N TYR A 266 2.99 16.69 8.48
CA TYR A 266 4.40 16.79 8.89
C TYR A 266 5.35 16.62 7.70
N ILE A 267 5.04 15.72 6.78
CA ILE A 267 5.86 15.49 5.58
C ILE A 267 5.72 16.67 4.60
N LEU A 268 4.49 17.03 4.22
CA LEU A 268 4.23 17.98 3.14
C LEU A 268 4.39 19.44 3.56
N ASN A 269 3.94 19.79 4.76
CA ASN A 269 3.89 21.18 5.22
C ASN A 269 5.12 21.53 6.07
N GLU A 270 5.62 20.61 6.89
CA GLU A 270 6.79 20.83 7.76
C GLU A 270 8.10 20.30 7.16
N GLY A 271 8.05 19.49 6.10
CA GLY A 271 9.24 18.98 5.40
C GLY A 271 9.99 17.88 6.17
N MET A 272 9.30 17.19 7.10
CA MET A 272 9.89 16.08 7.86
C MET A 272 10.12 14.85 6.98
N SER A 273 11.11 14.04 7.35
CA SER A 273 11.21 12.67 6.85
C SER A 273 10.04 11.81 7.33
N THR A 274 9.79 10.70 6.65
CA THR A 274 8.75 9.73 7.03
C THR A 274 8.99 9.16 8.44
N GLU A 275 10.24 8.90 8.81
CA GLU A 275 10.62 8.42 10.15
C GLU A 275 10.34 9.47 11.23
N GLU A 276 10.71 10.73 11.00
CA GLU A 276 10.43 11.83 11.93
C GLU A 276 8.93 12.05 12.10
N ALA A 277 8.16 12.03 11.00
CA ALA A 277 6.71 12.17 11.03
C ALA A 277 6.04 10.99 11.77
N ALA A 278 6.50 9.76 11.54
CA ALA A 278 6.04 8.57 12.24
C ALA A 278 6.31 8.67 13.75
N LYS A 279 7.56 8.98 14.13
CA LYS A 279 7.95 9.14 15.54
C LYS A 279 7.12 10.22 16.22
N LYS A 280 6.98 11.41 15.60
CA LYS A 280 6.20 12.53 16.13
C LYS A 280 4.72 12.16 16.30
N THR A 281 4.15 11.41 15.37
CA THR A 281 2.75 10.98 15.47
C THR A 281 2.54 9.97 16.60
N ILE A 282 3.44 9.00 16.75
CA ILE A 282 3.40 8.04 17.86
C ILE A 282 3.63 8.74 19.21
N GLN A 283 4.53 9.74 19.28
CA GLN A 283 4.74 10.55 20.49
C GLN A 283 3.48 11.32 20.90
N ALA A 284 2.71 11.81 19.93
CA ALA A 284 1.47 12.53 20.19
C ALA A 284 0.32 11.62 20.66
N ASN A 285 0.35 10.33 20.30
CA ASN A 285 -0.66 9.35 20.70
C ASN A 285 -0.03 7.98 21.03
N PRO A 286 0.74 7.84 22.11
CA PRO A 286 1.52 6.62 22.37
C PRO A 286 0.65 5.40 22.69
N GLU A 287 -0.61 5.58 23.08
CA GLU A 287 -1.53 4.49 23.41
C GLU A 287 -1.84 3.59 22.22
N MET A 288 -1.72 4.09 20.99
CA MET A 288 -1.90 3.30 19.78
C MET A 288 -0.96 2.08 19.70
N LEU A 289 0.23 2.18 20.31
CA LEU A 289 1.19 1.08 20.38
C LEU A 289 0.63 -0.11 21.15
N ASN A 290 -0.29 0.09 22.09
CA ASN A 290 -0.92 -1.00 22.84
C ASN A 290 -1.73 -1.91 21.90
N THR A 291 -2.40 -1.32 20.91
CA THR A 291 -3.15 -2.07 19.89
C THR A 291 -2.19 -2.72 18.89
N TRP A 292 -1.32 -1.93 18.28
CA TRP A 292 -0.45 -2.42 17.21
C TRP A 292 0.53 -3.50 17.68
N LEU A 293 1.05 -3.38 18.90
CA LEU A 293 2.03 -4.31 19.46
C LEU A 293 1.40 -5.44 20.30
N ASN A 294 0.07 -5.59 20.30
CA ASN A 294 -0.59 -6.64 21.04
C ASN A 294 -0.18 -8.04 20.53
N GLY A 295 0.49 -8.81 21.39
CA GLY A 295 1.01 -10.13 21.04
C GLY A 295 2.24 -10.09 20.12
N VAL A 296 2.85 -8.92 19.93
CA VAL A 296 4.06 -8.72 19.12
C VAL A 296 5.29 -8.73 20.03
N LYS A 297 6.35 -9.38 19.57
CA LYS A 297 7.65 -9.45 20.22
C LYS A 297 8.72 -8.76 19.40
N THR A 298 9.87 -8.48 20.00
CA THR A 298 11.10 -8.19 19.26
C THR A 298 11.57 -9.44 18.54
N ARG A 299 12.52 -9.28 17.60
CA ARG A 299 13.20 -10.41 16.95
C ARG A 299 13.96 -11.29 17.95
N SER A 300 14.46 -10.73 19.05
CA SER A 300 15.10 -11.48 20.15
C SER A 300 14.12 -12.22 21.06
N GLY A 301 12.82 -11.97 20.94
CA GLY A 301 11.76 -12.65 21.70
C GLY A 301 11.27 -11.91 22.94
N ASP A 302 11.74 -10.68 23.17
CA ASP A 302 11.29 -9.79 24.24
C ASP A 302 9.95 -9.15 23.89
N ASP A 303 9.22 -8.66 24.88
CA ASP A 303 7.96 -7.94 24.63
C ASP A 303 8.23 -6.62 23.88
N ALA A 304 7.50 -6.39 22.79
CA ALA A 304 7.71 -5.25 21.89
C ALA A 304 7.43 -3.88 22.55
N LEU A 305 6.32 -3.80 23.30
CA LEU A 305 5.77 -2.53 23.78
C LEU A 305 6.75 -1.73 24.66
N PRO A 306 7.43 -2.32 25.69
CA PRO A 306 8.39 -1.58 26.50
C PRO A 306 9.65 -1.13 25.74
N ILE A 307 10.01 -1.79 24.62
CA ILE A 307 11.12 -1.35 23.77
C ILE A 307 10.70 -0.08 23.03
N LEU A 308 9.56 -0.12 22.36
CA LEU A 308 9.07 0.98 21.54
C LEU A 308 8.71 2.21 22.38
N GLN A 309 8.08 2.03 23.54
CA GLN A 309 7.79 3.15 24.45
C GLN A 309 9.06 3.90 24.88
N ARG A 310 10.15 3.18 25.17
CA ARG A 310 11.43 3.80 25.52
C ARG A 310 12.05 4.54 24.34
N TYR A 311 12.01 3.96 23.14
CA TYR A 311 12.51 4.61 21.93
C TYR A 311 11.76 5.90 21.61
N ILE A 312 10.43 5.88 21.74
CA ILE A 312 9.58 7.03 21.46
C ILE A 312 9.79 8.16 22.48
N GLN A 313 10.17 7.84 23.72
CA GLN A 313 10.45 8.82 24.77
C GLN A 313 11.88 9.40 24.74
N SER A 314 12.81 8.78 24.01
CA SER A 314 14.17 9.29 23.79
C SER A 314 14.22 10.30 22.65
#